data_AF-A0A1E7J429-F1
#
_entry.id   AF-A0A1E7J429-F1
#
_cell.length_a   1.000
_cell.length_b   1.000
_cell.length_c   1.000
_cell.angle_alpha   90.00
_cell.angle_beta   90.00
_cell.angle_gamma   90.00
#
_symmetry.space_group_name_H-M   'P 1'
#
loop_
_entity.id
_entity.type
_entity.pdbx_description
1 polymer ?
#
loop_
_entity_poly.entity_id
_entity_poly.type
_entity_poly.pdbx_seq_one_letter_code
_entity_poly.pdbx_strand_id
1 'polypeptide(L)'
;MEIIEKIKYTSIILGIGALLYICYIGYSNLADKYCWKCTTQEYFDRGTDLMLMDDDKSRKRGLDFLETAAEKGHVEAQILLGELYLGTFPEGYFIYNKDKILALRKRVGVDRKKGVSYFSSLAGSLSSDQGKYSRMQCNLGLLYRTGILESKNKNEQAKKWFLMSAQRRNTNAMYELGMCYNSEGDYGTARQWFTKGFETGKEPGSAIMIGDYYFYGKGLRKDYNQSIKWYNQALDALAQPDSTILEKARKKLTQNASHRLEIAQKKAKETPQKQVVTVNYGLKGGVKAYSIYIPNLSGTLIGGVKNENGNIEAHIKKGILPDSDSMTSKVHSMSEGLHWVLSTYAKHALGTDKDFNFVMTR
;
A
#
# COMPACT_ATOMS: atom_id res chain seq x y z
N MET A 1 -65.75 44.08 -46.55
CA MET A 1 -65.86 43.33 -45.28
C MET A 1 -64.83 42.23 -45.18
N GLU A 2 -64.70 41.38 -46.20
CA GLU A 2 -63.79 40.22 -46.21
C GLU A 2 -62.29 40.55 -45.94
N ILE A 3 -61.80 41.69 -46.43
CA ILE A 3 -60.40 42.13 -46.21
C ILE A 3 -60.17 42.52 -44.75
N ILE A 4 -61.14 43.19 -44.11
CA ILE A 4 -61.05 43.60 -42.71
C ILE A 4 -61.08 42.38 -41.79
N GLU A 5 -61.88 41.37 -42.15
CA GLU A 5 -61.92 40.09 -41.45
C GLU A 5 -60.57 39.35 -41.55
N LYS A 6 -60.00 39.24 -42.76
CA LYS A 6 -58.68 38.63 -42.96
C LYS A 6 -57.60 39.35 -42.14
N ILE A 7 -57.58 40.69 -42.13
CA ILE A 7 -56.63 41.49 -41.33
C ILE A 7 -56.81 41.22 -39.82
N LYS A 8 -58.05 41.09 -39.33
CA LYS A 8 -58.32 40.74 -37.92
C LYS A 8 -57.79 39.35 -37.58
N TYR A 9 -58.04 38.36 -38.44
CA TYR A 9 -57.53 36.99 -38.23
C TYR A 9 -56.00 36.94 -38.26
N THR A 10 -55.35 37.63 -39.20
CA THR A 10 -53.87 37.69 -39.25
C THR A 10 -53.28 38.37 -38.00
N SER A 11 -53.92 39.44 -37.52
CA SER A 11 -53.47 40.13 -36.30
C SER A 11 -53.59 39.26 -35.05
N ILE A 12 -54.66 38.46 -34.94
CA ILE A 12 -54.85 37.51 -33.83
C ILE A 12 -53.79 36.41 -33.87
N ILE A 13 -53.50 35.85 -35.04
CA ILE A 13 -52.49 34.80 -35.21
C ILE A 13 -51.09 35.31 -34.83
N LEU A 14 -50.72 36.52 -35.27
CA LEU A 14 -49.44 37.15 -34.92
C LEU A 14 -49.35 37.43 -33.40
N GLY A 15 -50.44 37.87 -32.77
CA GLY A 15 -50.51 38.07 -31.33
C GLY A 15 -50.31 36.77 -30.52
N ILE A 16 -50.97 35.69 -30.94
CA ILE A 16 -50.81 34.36 -30.32
C ILE A 16 -49.39 33.84 -30.54
N GLY A 17 -48.84 33.99 -31.75
CA GLY A 17 -47.47 33.58 -32.07
C GLY A 17 -46.43 34.29 -31.20
N ALA A 18 -46.56 35.60 -31.01
CA ALA A 18 -45.69 36.37 -30.13
C ALA A 18 -45.80 35.94 -28.65
N LEU A 19 -47.02 35.69 -28.16
CA LEU A 19 -47.25 35.17 -26.81
C LEU A 19 -46.62 33.79 -26.59
N LEU A 20 -46.80 32.87 -27.55
CA LEU A 20 -46.18 31.54 -27.48
C LEU A 20 -44.66 31.63 -27.53
N TYR A 21 -44.10 32.54 -28.33
CA TYR A 21 -42.65 32.76 -28.38
C TYR A 21 -42.09 33.33 -27.07
N ILE A 22 -42.77 34.30 -26.45
CA ILE A 22 -42.40 34.85 -25.14
C ILE A 22 -42.52 33.77 -24.05
N CYS A 23 -43.59 32.98 -24.06
CA CYS A 23 -43.74 31.85 -23.14
C CYS A 23 -42.66 30.78 -23.38
N TYR A 24 -42.28 30.51 -24.63
CA TYR A 24 -41.21 29.58 -24.98
C TYR A 24 -39.84 30.09 -24.51
N ILE A 25 -39.50 31.36 -24.75
CA ILE A 25 -38.27 31.97 -24.22
C ILE A 25 -38.28 32.01 -22.70
N GLY A 26 -39.41 32.35 -22.09
CA GLY A 26 -39.58 32.33 -20.64
C GLY A 26 -39.33 30.93 -20.10
N TYR A 27 -39.95 29.93 -20.71
CA TYR A 27 -39.79 28.52 -20.37
C TYR A 27 -38.37 28.02 -20.63
N SER A 28 -37.71 28.40 -21.73
CA SER A 28 -36.33 28.01 -22.02
C SER A 28 -35.36 28.65 -21.02
N ASN A 29 -35.53 29.93 -20.70
CA ASN A 29 -34.76 30.62 -19.68
C ASN A 29 -35.02 30.04 -18.28
N LEU A 30 -36.24 29.64 -17.97
CA LEU A 30 -36.60 28.93 -16.73
C LEU A 30 -36.01 27.52 -16.71
N ALA A 31 -36.04 26.80 -17.82
CA ALA A 31 -35.45 25.47 -17.96
C ALA A 31 -33.92 25.52 -17.85
N ASP A 32 -33.28 26.54 -18.41
CA ASP A 32 -31.85 26.78 -18.23
C ASP A 32 -31.52 27.21 -16.81
N LYS A 33 -32.43 27.94 -16.15
CA LYS A 33 -32.28 28.41 -14.77
C LYS A 33 -32.47 27.33 -13.72
N TYR A 34 -33.37 26.38 -13.95
CA TYR A 34 -33.77 25.42 -12.92
C TYR A 34 -33.62 23.96 -13.31
N CYS A 35 -33.23 23.64 -14.56
CA CYS A 35 -32.85 22.29 -15.03
C CYS A 35 -33.79 21.17 -14.53
N TRP A 36 -35.11 21.38 -14.61
CA TRP A 36 -36.12 20.56 -13.92
C TRP A 36 -36.14 19.06 -14.28
N LYS A 37 -35.47 18.65 -15.38
CA LYS A 37 -35.33 17.24 -15.80
C LYS A 37 -33.89 16.79 -16.00
N CYS A 38 -32.91 17.55 -15.50
CA CYS A 38 -31.52 17.25 -15.77
C CYS A 38 -31.03 16.04 -14.99
N THR A 39 -30.21 15.23 -15.64
CA THR A 39 -29.43 14.16 -15.05
C THR A 39 -28.36 14.74 -14.11
N THR A 40 -27.88 13.93 -13.17
CA THR A 40 -26.83 14.37 -12.24
C THR A 40 -25.53 14.78 -12.93
N GLN A 41 -25.24 14.19 -14.11
CA GLN A 41 -24.11 14.56 -14.95
C GLN A 41 -24.29 15.96 -15.57
N GLU A 42 -25.47 16.26 -16.13
CA GLU A 42 -25.75 17.58 -16.71
C GLU A 42 -25.68 18.70 -15.67
N TYR A 43 -26.12 18.43 -14.43
CA TYR A 43 -25.93 19.35 -13.31
C TYR A 43 -24.45 19.62 -13.03
N PHE A 44 -23.63 18.56 -13.05
CA PHE A 44 -22.18 18.69 -12.83
C PHE A 44 -21.50 19.48 -13.96
N ASP A 45 -21.77 19.14 -15.21
CA ASP A 45 -21.14 19.79 -16.37
C ASP A 45 -21.47 21.28 -16.42
N ARG A 46 -22.76 21.63 -16.33
CA ARG A 46 -23.22 23.03 -16.28
C ARG A 46 -22.64 23.77 -15.08
N GLY A 47 -22.60 23.12 -13.92
CA GLY A 47 -22.02 23.67 -12.71
C GLY A 47 -20.54 24.02 -12.90
N THR A 48 -19.76 23.12 -13.52
CA THR A 48 -18.34 23.37 -13.79
C THR A 48 -18.10 24.46 -14.82
N ASP A 49 -18.90 24.55 -15.88
CA ASP A 49 -18.74 25.59 -16.91
C ASP A 49 -19.01 26.98 -16.35
N LEU A 50 -20.10 27.13 -15.57
CA LEU A 50 -20.46 28.40 -14.95
C LEU A 50 -19.44 28.86 -13.90
N MET A 51 -18.76 27.92 -13.23
CA MET A 51 -17.71 28.23 -12.26
C MET A 51 -16.45 28.84 -12.88
N LEU A 52 -16.23 28.60 -14.18
CA LEU A 52 -15.11 29.15 -14.93
C LEU A 52 -15.37 30.57 -15.45
N MET A 53 -16.63 31.02 -15.47
CA MET A 53 -17.01 32.38 -15.88
C MET A 53 -16.48 33.46 -14.91
N ASP A 54 -16.21 34.65 -15.44
CA ASP A 54 -15.57 35.73 -14.68
C ASP A 54 -16.51 36.54 -13.79
N ASP A 55 -17.83 36.40 -13.95
CA ASP A 55 -18.81 37.10 -13.13
C ASP A 55 -19.26 36.30 -11.89
N ASP A 56 -19.49 37.00 -10.77
CA ASP A 56 -19.87 36.39 -9.49
C ASP A 56 -21.23 35.67 -9.53
N LYS A 57 -22.16 36.15 -10.37
CA LYS A 57 -23.52 35.61 -10.45
C LYS A 57 -23.52 34.23 -11.10
N SER A 58 -22.77 34.06 -12.19
CA SER A 58 -22.55 32.77 -12.84
C SER A 58 -21.83 31.81 -11.90
N ARG A 59 -20.78 32.27 -11.20
CA ARG A 59 -20.08 31.44 -10.21
C ARG A 59 -21.00 30.93 -9.12
N LYS A 60 -21.81 31.80 -8.49
CA LYS A 60 -22.74 31.40 -7.45
C LYS A 60 -23.74 30.35 -7.96
N ARG A 61 -24.28 30.56 -9.17
CA ARG A 61 -25.19 29.60 -9.80
C ARG A 61 -24.48 28.28 -10.17
N GLY A 62 -23.22 28.35 -10.58
CA GLY A 62 -22.39 27.17 -10.83
C GLY A 62 -22.21 26.33 -9.56
N LEU A 63 -21.95 26.97 -8.42
CA LEU A 63 -21.92 26.31 -7.12
C LEU A 63 -23.27 25.65 -6.80
N ASP A 64 -24.39 26.38 -6.95
CA ASP A 64 -25.72 25.83 -6.67
C ASP A 64 -25.99 24.55 -7.50
N PHE A 65 -25.60 24.54 -8.77
CA PHE A 65 -25.71 23.35 -9.63
C PHE A 65 -24.80 22.20 -9.18
N LEU A 66 -23.56 22.48 -8.78
CA LEU A 66 -22.64 21.46 -8.25
C LEU A 66 -23.15 20.88 -6.93
N GLU A 67 -23.64 21.73 -6.02
CA GLU A 67 -24.19 21.30 -4.72
C GLU A 67 -25.41 20.39 -4.97
N THR A 68 -26.30 20.78 -5.89
CA THR A 68 -27.45 19.96 -6.30
C THR A 68 -27.01 18.62 -6.91
N ALA A 69 -25.96 18.60 -7.74
CA ALA A 69 -25.43 17.36 -8.31
C ALA A 69 -24.91 16.42 -7.20
N ALA A 70 -24.17 16.98 -6.24
CA ALA A 70 -23.59 16.23 -5.13
C ALA A 70 -24.65 15.67 -4.17
N GLU A 71 -25.70 16.44 -3.89
CA GLU A 71 -26.86 16.01 -3.09
C GLU A 71 -27.61 14.85 -3.76
N LYS A 72 -27.69 14.85 -5.10
CA LYS A 72 -28.26 13.76 -5.89
C LYS A 72 -27.31 12.55 -6.04
N GLY A 73 -26.15 12.55 -5.37
CA GLY A 73 -25.23 11.42 -5.36
C GLY A 73 -24.19 11.42 -6.48
N HIS A 74 -23.98 12.54 -7.19
CA HIS A 74 -22.95 12.61 -8.22
C HIS A 74 -21.54 12.54 -7.60
N VAL A 75 -20.84 11.43 -7.83
CA VAL A 75 -19.55 11.11 -7.20
C VAL A 75 -18.51 12.20 -7.46
N GLU A 76 -18.33 12.64 -8.70
CA GLU A 76 -17.31 13.65 -9.04
C GLU A 76 -17.66 15.03 -8.49
N ALA A 77 -18.95 15.34 -8.31
CA ALA A 77 -19.38 16.59 -7.67
C ALA A 77 -19.07 16.56 -6.17
N GLN A 78 -19.34 15.44 -5.51
CA GLN A 78 -19.00 15.23 -4.09
C GLN A 78 -17.49 15.32 -3.86
N ILE A 79 -16.67 14.73 -4.75
CA ILE A 79 -15.20 14.85 -4.69
C ILE A 79 -14.78 16.31 -4.87
N LEU A 80 -15.25 16.96 -5.94
CA LEU A 80 -14.88 18.34 -6.26
C LEU A 80 -15.22 19.31 -5.12
N LEU A 81 -16.46 19.28 -4.64
CA LEU A 81 -16.90 20.15 -3.56
C LEU A 81 -16.23 19.79 -2.23
N GLY A 82 -16.04 18.51 -1.94
CA GLY A 82 -15.28 18.06 -0.78
C GLY A 82 -13.87 18.65 -0.76
N GLU A 83 -13.16 18.59 -1.89
CA GLU A 83 -11.80 19.09 -2.02
C GLU A 83 -11.70 20.63 -2.03
N LEU A 84 -12.67 21.32 -2.63
CA LEU A 84 -12.76 22.78 -2.62
C LEU A 84 -13.00 23.31 -1.21
N TYR A 85 -14.01 22.77 -0.52
CA TYR A 85 -14.42 23.24 0.79
C TYR A 85 -13.48 22.79 1.92
N LEU A 86 -12.87 21.61 1.84
CA LEU A 86 -11.93 21.14 2.87
C LEU A 86 -10.62 21.94 2.88
N GLY A 87 -10.12 22.33 1.71
CA GLY A 87 -8.95 23.21 1.54
C GLY A 87 -7.58 22.58 1.87
N THR A 88 -7.46 21.90 3.00
CA THR A 88 -6.21 21.26 3.47
C THR A 88 -6.35 19.75 3.53
N PHE A 89 -5.34 19.03 3.04
CA PHE A 89 -5.35 17.57 2.95
C PHE A 89 -4.20 16.93 3.71
N PRO A 90 -4.37 15.69 4.21
CA PRO A 90 -3.30 14.95 4.86
C PRO A 90 -2.19 14.55 3.87
N GLU A 91 -1.00 14.22 4.40
CA GLU A 91 0.10 13.68 3.59
C GLU A 91 -0.34 12.38 2.89
N GLY A 92 0.00 12.24 1.61
CA GLY A 92 -0.40 11.11 0.77
C GLY A 92 -1.76 11.26 0.06
N TYR A 93 -2.52 12.33 0.35
CA TYR A 93 -3.80 12.58 -0.32
C TYR A 93 -3.62 12.89 -1.81
N PHE A 94 -4.36 12.18 -2.66
CA PHE A 94 -4.39 12.41 -4.10
C PHE A 94 -5.49 13.42 -4.47
N ILE A 95 -5.15 14.57 -5.04
CA ILE A 95 -6.17 15.54 -5.47
C ILE A 95 -6.75 15.11 -6.83
N TYR A 96 -8.07 14.90 -6.89
CA TYR A 96 -8.77 14.55 -8.12
C TYR A 96 -8.88 15.77 -9.03
N ASN A 97 -8.38 15.67 -10.27
CA ASN A 97 -8.36 16.78 -11.22
C ASN A 97 -7.74 18.06 -10.61
N LYS A 98 -6.46 17.96 -10.22
CA LYS A 98 -5.70 19.00 -9.52
C LYS A 98 -5.79 20.38 -10.19
N ASP A 99 -5.77 20.45 -11.52
CA ASP A 99 -5.82 21.71 -12.26
C ASP A 99 -7.18 22.41 -12.10
N LYS A 100 -8.27 21.63 -12.17
CA LYS A 100 -9.63 22.13 -11.90
C LYS A 100 -9.75 22.65 -10.47
N ILE A 101 -9.24 21.91 -9.47
CA ILE A 101 -9.24 22.37 -8.08
C ILE A 101 -8.44 23.66 -7.91
N LEU A 102 -7.26 23.77 -8.53
CA LEU A 102 -6.42 24.96 -8.41
C LEU A 102 -7.08 26.20 -9.03
N ALA A 103 -7.76 26.03 -10.17
CA ALA A 103 -8.51 27.09 -10.82
C ALA A 103 -9.70 27.58 -9.98
N LEU A 104 -10.46 26.64 -9.38
CA LEU A 104 -11.70 26.96 -8.68
C LEU A 104 -11.50 27.35 -7.21
N ARG A 105 -10.44 26.85 -6.54
CA ARG A 105 -10.21 27.10 -5.11
C ARG A 105 -10.07 28.57 -4.75
N LYS A 106 -9.52 29.40 -5.64
CA LYS A 106 -9.40 30.86 -5.41
C LYS A 106 -10.76 31.57 -5.38
N ARG A 107 -11.79 30.95 -5.97
CA ARG A 107 -13.13 31.50 -6.17
C ARG A 107 -14.14 31.00 -5.12
N VAL A 108 -13.78 29.98 -4.32
CA VAL A 108 -14.65 29.33 -3.33
C VAL A 108 -14.04 29.46 -1.94
N GLY A 109 -14.82 29.95 -0.98
CA GLY A 109 -14.39 30.03 0.41
C GLY A 109 -14.21 28.64 1.03
N VAL A 110 -13.24 28.50 1.94
CA VAL A 110 -13.02 27.27 2.70
C VAL A 110 -14.15 27.12 3.73
N ASP A 111 -14.86 25.99 3.67
CA ASP A 111 -15.86 25.59 4.66
C ASP A 111 -15.62 24.12 5.03
N ARG A 112 -14.83 23.93 6.08
CA ARG A 112 -14.40 22.59 6.49
C ARG A 112 -15.59 21.68 6.83
N LYS A 113 -16.69 22.21 7.37
CA LYS A 113 -17.86 21.41 7.74
C LYS A 113 -18.58 20.91 6.49
N LYS A 114 -18.79 21.78 5.49
CA LYS A 114 -19.32 21.38 4.18
C LYS A 114 -18.42 20.34 3.51
N GLY A 115 -17.09 20.56 3.50
CA GLY A 115 -16.14 19.63 2.90
C GLY A 115 -16.22 18.22 3.51
N VAL A 116 -16.24 18.14 4.85
CA VAL A 116 -16.43 16.88 5.59
C VAL A 116 -17.78 16.23 5.29
N SER A 117 -18.85 17.02 5.18
CA SER A 117 -20.18 16.53 4.82
C SER A 117 -20.17 15.85 3.44
N TYR A 118 -19.60 16.49 2.42
CA TYR A 118 -19.51 15.91 1.08
C TYR A 118 -18.67 14.63 1.03
N PHE A 119 -17.55 14.57 1.75
CA PHE A 119 -16.77 13.33 1.86
C PHE A 119 -17.49 12.22 2.63
N SER A 120 -18.33 12.58 3.60
CA SER A 120 -19.17 11.63 4.33
C SER A 120 -20.25 11.04 3.42
N SER A 121 -20.90 11.88 2.61
CA SER A 121 -21.85 11.42 1.58
C SER A 121 -21.15 10.58 0.49
N LEU A 122 -19.95 10.97 0.09
CA LEU A 122 -19.12 10.25 -0.90
C LEU A 122 -18.83 8.81 -0.46
N ALA A 123 -18.63 8.57 0.84
CA ALA A 123 -18.40 7.23 1.37
C ALA A 123 -19.59 6.28 1.07
N GLY A 124 -20.82 6.78 1.07
CA GLY A 124 -21.99 6.03 0.63
C GLY A 124 -21.91 5.69 -0.86
N SER A 125 -21.70 6.71 -1.71
CA SER A 125 -21.64 6.57 -3.16
C SER A 125 -20.50 5.66 -3.64
N LEU A 126 -19.35 5.69 -2.97
CA LEU A 126 -18.16 4.90 -3.33
C LEU A 126 -18.20 3.45 -2.83
N SER A 127 -19.14 3.08 -1.96
CA SER A 127 -19.24 1.73 -1.42
C SER A 127 -19.65 0.70 -2.49
N SER A 128 -20.36 1.13 -3.53
CA SER A 128 -20.80 0.28 -4.66
C SER A 128 -19.91 0.43 -5.91
N ASP A 129 -18.85 1.24 -5.85
CA ASP A 129 -17.99 1.50 -7.00
C ASP A 129 -17.23 0.24 -7.46
N GLN A 130 -17.27 -0.03 -8.76
CA GLN A 130 -16.60 -1.19 -9.37
C GLN A 130 -15.09 -0.96 -9.59
N GLY A 131 -14.52 0.10 -9.01
CA GLY A 131 -13.08 0.36 -8.99
C GLY A 131 -12.64 1.58 -9.81
N LYS A 132 -13.57 2.35 -10.41
CA LYS A 132 -13.25 3.59 -11.12
C LYS A 132 -12.54 4.58 -10.21
N TYR A 133 -12.89 4.61 -8.94
CA TYR A 133 -12.43 5.61 -7.98
C TYR A 133 -11.55 5.02 -6.88
N SER A 134 -10.72 4.03 -7.21
CA SER A 134 -9.82 3.37 -6.25
C SER A 134 -8.91 4.35 -5.50
N ARG A 135 -8.39 5.41 -6.15
CA ARG A 135 -7.61 6.47 -5.47
C ARG A 135 -8.44 7.25 -4.46
N MET A 136 -9.72 7.50 -4.74
CA MET A 136 -10.60 8.19 -3.79
C MET A 136 -11.01 7.29 -2.62
N GLN A 137 -11.14 5.98 -2.84
CA GLN A 137 -11.29 5.02 -1.74
C GLN A 137 -10.07 5.07 -0.81
N CYS A 138 -8.85 5.16 -1.35
CA CYS A 138 -7.64 5.37 -0.54
C CYS A 138 -7.68 6.70 0.22
N ASN A 139 -8.11 7.79 -0.43
CA ASN A 139 -8.26 9.09 0.23
C ASN A 139 -9.26 9.05 1.39
N LEU A 140 -10.42 8.40 1.23
CA LEU A 140 -11.37 8.23 2.33
C LEU A 140 -10.73 7.51 3.52
N GLY A 141 -9.93 6.47 3.27
CA GLY A 141 -9.14 5.80 4.30
C GLY A 141 -8.19 6.76 5.04
N LEU A 142 -7.48 7.63 4.31
CA LEU A 142 -6.63 8.67 4.90
C LEU A 142 -7.42 9.68 5.74
N LEU A 143 -8.59 10.11 5.26
CA LEU A 143 -9.45 11.06 5.98
C LEU A 143 -9.99 10.46 7.29
N TYR A 144 -10.36 9.18 7.32
CA TYR A 144 -10.70 8.48 8.56
C TYR A 144 -9.48 8.31 9.48
N ARG A 145 -8.34 7.84 8.95
CA ARG A 145 -7.11 7.61 9.72
C ARG A 145 -6.62 8.88 10.43
N THR A 146 -6.73 10.02 9.75
CA THR A 146 -6.34 11.33 10.30
C THR A 146 -7.41 12.00 11.15
N GLY A 147 -8.61 11.41 11.24
CA GLY A 147 -9.72 11.93 12.04
C GLY A 147 -10.42 13.15 11.43
N ILE A 148 -10.22 13.42 10.14
CA ILE A 148 -10.99 14.44 9.41
C ILE A 148 -12.44 13.97 9.23
N LEU A 149 -12.63 12.69 8.91
CA LEU A 149 -13.94 12.05 8.97
C LEU A 149 -14.14 11.45 10.36
N GLU A 150 -15.18 11.90 11.04
CA GLU A 150 -15.50 11.43 12.38
C GLU A 150 -16.10 10.02 12.34
N SER A 151 -15.58 9.13 13.17
CA SER A 151 -16.13 7.79 13.37
C SER A 151 -15.65 7.22 14.70
N LYS A 152 -16.53 6.51 15.41
CA LYS A 152 -16.16 5.77 16.64
C LYS A 152 -15.05 4.75 16.37
N ASN A 153 -15.02 4.15 15.18
CA ASN A 153 -14.07 3.10 14.80
C ASN A 153 -13.18 3.56 13.64
N LYS A 154 -12.55 4.74 13.77
CA LYS A 154 -11.77 5.37 12.69
C LYS A 154 -10.69 4.47 12.06
N ASN A 155 -10.00 3.65 12.87
CA ASN A 155 -8.95 2.75 12.37
C ASN A 155 -9.53 1.60 11.54
N GLU A 156 -10.64 1.01 11.99
CA GLU A 156 -11.35 -0.03 11.24
C GLU A 156 -11.94 0.51 9.93
N GLN A 157 -12.53 1.71 9.96
CA GLN A 157 -13.01 2.39 8.76
C GLN A 157 -11.87 2.64 7.77
N ALA A 158 -10.74 3.17 8.26
CA ALA A 158 -9.57 3.39 7.42
C ALA A 158 -9.07 2.09 6.77
N LYS A 159 -8.88 1.02 7.56
CA LYS A 159 -8.49 -0.31 7.06
C LYS A 159 -9.46 -0.83 6.01
N LYS A 160 -10.78 -0.70 6.22
CA LYS A 160 -11.81 -1.12 5.26
C LYS A 160 -11.66 -0.39 3.92
N TRP A 161 -11.50 0.94 3.94
CA TRP A 161 -11.33 1.74 2.73
C TRP A 161 -10.01 1.44 2.01
N PHE A 162 -8.92 1.27 2.75
CA PHE A 162 -7.65 0.84 2.17
C PHE A 162 -7.74 -0.55 1.55
N LEU A 163 -8.42 -1.50 2.19
CA LEU A 163 -8.60 -2.84 1.65
C LEU A 163 -9.39 -2.83 0.34
N MET A 164 -10.50 -2.09 0.28
CA MET A 164 -11.29 -1.94 -0.96
C MET A 164 -10.44 -1.36 -2.10
N SER A 165 -9.66 -0.32 -1.80
CA SER A 165 -8.77 0.31 -2.78
C SER A 165 -7.62 -0.62 -3.21
N ALA A 166 -7.01 -1.34 -2.26
CA ALA A 166 -5.91 -2.29 -2.50
C ALA A 166 -6.36 -3.49 -3.35
N GLN A 167 -7.60 -3.96 -3.19
CA GLN A 167 -8.19 -4.99 -4.04
C GLN A 167 -8.29 -4.55 -5.51
N ARG A 168 -8.37 -3.24 -5.77
CA ARG A 168 -8.31 -2.63 -7.10
C ARG A 168 -6.89 -2.26 -7.54
N ARG A 169 -5.89 -2.95 -6.98
CA ARG A 169 -4.45 -2.81 -7.29
C ARG A 169 -3.86 -1.43 -6.98
N ASN A 170 -4.50 -0.64 -6.11
CA ASN A 170 -3.94 0.64 -5.68
C ASN A 170 -2.76 0.40 -4.72
N THR A 171 -1.55 0.77 -5.15
CA THR A 171 -0.32 0.55 -4.39
C THR A 171 -0.19 1.45 -3.16
N ASN A 172 -0.69 2.68 -3.20
CA ASN A 172 -0.72 3.58 -2.04
C ASN A 172 -1.61 2.98 -0.94
N ALA A 173 -2.75 2.39 -1.33
CA ALA A 173 -3.64 1.74 -0.38
C ALA A 173 -3.02 0.47 0.22
N MET A 174 -2.23 -0.30 -0.56
CA MET A 174 -1.47 -1.44 -0.04
C MET A 174 -0.42 -0.99 0.98
N TYR A 175 0.30 0.11 0.70
CA TYR A 175 1.23 0.71 1.65
C TYR A 175 0.51 1.16 2.94
N GLU A 176 -0.58 1.91 2.81
CA GLU A 176 -1.36 2.40 3.96
C GLU A 176 -1.95 1.25 4.80
N LEU A 177 -2.40 0.16 4.15
CA LEU A 177 -2.86 -1.03 4.84
C LEU A 177 -1.71 -1.72 5.59
N GLY A 178 -0.52 -1.80 4.98
CA GLY A 178 0.69 -2.26 5.66
C GLY A 178 1.03 -1.39 6.88
N MET A 179 0.86 -0.07 6.78
CA MET A 179 1.06 0.86 7.91
C MET A 179 0.06 0.63 9.03
N CYS A 180 -1.20 0.31 8.72
CA CYS A 180 -2.19 -0.06 9.73
C CYS A 180 -1.74 -1.29 10.54
N TYR A 181 -1.42 -2.41 9.87
CA TYR A 181 -0.95 -3.62 10.55
C TYR A 181 0.36 -3.40 11.32
N ASN A 182 1.28 -2.59 10.75
CA ASN A 182 2.52 -2.23 11.42
C ASN A 182 2.28 -1.48 12.74
N SER A 183 1.28 -0.58 12.78
CA SER A 183 0.92 0.15 14.00
C SER A 183 0.25 -0.73 15.06
N GLU A 184 -0.36 -1.85 14.63
CA GLU A 184 -0.97 -2.86 15.50
C GLU A 184 0.05 -3.89 16.01
N GLY A 185 1.31 -3.83 15.54
CA GLY A 185 2.36 -4.78 15.91
C GLY A 185 2.37 -6.07 15.10
N ASP A 186 1.46 -6.22 14.13
CA ASP A 186 1.45 -7.36 13.20
C ASP A 186 2.42 -7.11 12.03
N TYR A 187 3.71 -7.24 12.31
CA TYR A 187 4.77 -7.05 11.32
C TYR A 187 4.73 -8.10 10.20
N GLY A 188 4.18 -9.29 10.46
CA GLY A 188 4.08 -10.36 9.46
C GLY A 188 3.10 -9.98 8.34
N THR A 189 1.88 -9.59 8.71
CA THR A 189 0.86 -9.15 7.78
C THR A 189 1.23 -7.82 7.13
N ALA A 190 1.82 -6.88 7.89
CA ALA A 190 2.31 -5.62 7.34
C ALA A 190 3.34 -5.84 6.23
N ARG A 191 4.30 -6.75 6.43
CA ARG A 191 5.31 -7.10 5.43
C ARG A 191 4.66 -7.64 4.15
N GLN A 192 3.68 -8.53 4.26
CA GLN A 192 2.99 -9.07 3.09
C GLN A 192 2.33 -7.96 2.25
N TRP A 193 1.68 -6.99 2.90
CA TRP A 193 1.08 -5.84 2.21
C TRP A 193 2.11 -4.92 1.59
N PHE A 194 3.22 -4.62 2.26
CA PHE A 194 4.32 -3.85 1.69
C PHE A 194 4.92 -4.57 0.48
N THR A 195 5.20 -5.87 0.57
CA THR A 195 5.73 -6.66 -0.55
C THR A 195 4.77 -6.61 -1.74
N LYS A 196 3.48 -6.82 -1.52
CA LYS A 196 2.46 -6.73 -2.57
C LYS A 196 2.39 -5.34 -3.21
N GLY A 197 2.49 -4.27 -2.41
CA GLY A 197 2.51 -2.89 -2.89
C GLY A 197 3.72 -2.59 -3.77
N PHE A 198 4.90 -3.08 -3.36
CA PHE A 198 6.13 -2.91 -4.14
C PHE A 198 6.14 -3.76 -5.42
N GLU A 199 5.66 -5.00 -5.38
CA GLU A 199 5.59 -5.87 -6.57
C GLU A 199 4.56 -5.39 -7.59
N THR A 200 3.42 -4.85 -7.12
CA THR A 200 2.32 -4.43 -8.01
C THR A 200 2.65 -3.16 -8.81
N GLY A 201 3.38 -2.21 -8.22
CA GLY A 201 3.66 -0.93 -8.89
C GLY A 201 4.82 -0.15 -8.29
N LYS A 202 5.80 -0.84 -7.69
CA LYS A 202 7.06 -0.28 -7.21
C LYS A 202 6.90 0.85 -6.19
N GLU A 203 5.92 0.73 -5.29
CA GLU A 203 5.68 1.77 -4.28
C GLU A 203 6.89 1.95 -3.35
N PRO A 204 7.63 3.07 -3.43
CA PRO A 204 8.93 3.19 -2.76
C PRO A 204 8.83 3.15 -1.23
N GLY A 205 7.74 3.69 -0.67
CA GLY A 205 7.50 3.64 0.78
C GLY A 205 7.46 2.21 1.30
N SER A 206 6.89 1.27 0.54
CA SER A 206 6.84 -0.14 0.91
C SER A 206 8.22 -0.79 0.97
N ALA A 207 9.09 -0.52 -0.02
CA ALA A 207 10.46 -1.05 -0.02
C ALA A 207 11.28 -0.49 1.14
N ILE A 208 11.12 0.80 1.48
CA ILE A 208 11.76 1.40 2.66
C ILE A 208 11.32 0.67 3.94
N MET A 209 10.02 0.39 4.11
CA MET A 209 9.50 -0.31 5.28
C MET A 209 10.04 -1.74 5.39
N ILE A 210 10.13 -2.47 4.27
CA ILE A 210 10.74 -3.81 4.26
C ILE A 210 12.23 -3.75 4.63
N GLY A 211 12.95 -2.74 4.11
CA GLY A 211 14.33 -2.46 4.52
C GLY A 211 14.47 -2.24 6.02
N ASP A 212 13.57 -1.43 6.61
CA ASP A 212 13.51 -1.19 8.06
C ASP A 212 13.25 -2.48 8.86
N TYR A 213 12.46 -3.42 8.32
CA TYR A 213 12.21 -4.69 8.99
C TYR A 213 13.46 -5.56 9.08
N TYR A 214 14.27 -5.62 8.03
CA TYR A 214 15.57 -6.27 8.05
C TYR A 214 16.60 -5.52 8.89
N PHE A 215 16.58 -4.19 8.88
CA PHE A 215 17.53 -3.37 9.63
C PHE A 215 17.31 -3.46 11.15
N TYR A 216 16.05 -3.39 11.61
CA TYR A 216 15.71 -3.44 13.03
C TYR A 216 15.43 -4.86 13.53
N GLY A 217 15.12 -5.81 12.64
CA GLY A 217 14.72 -7.17 13.00
C GLY A 217 13.26 -7.26 13.45
N LYS A 218 12.34 -6.51 12.81
CA LYS A 218 10.91 -6.52 13.15
C LYS A 218 10.20 -7.69 12.47
N GLY A 219 9.89 -8.74 13.23
CA GLY A 219 9.30 -9.98 12.69
C GLY A 219 10.23 -10.76 11.74
N LEU A 220 11.51 -10.37 11.70
CA LEU A 220 12.55 -10.93 10.86
C LEU A 220 13.87 -10.96 11.62
N ARG A 221 14.78 -11.85 11.24
CA ARG A 221 16.15 -11.78 11.71
C ARG A 221 16.82 -10.54 11.11
N LYS A 222 17.55 -9.81 11.95
CA LYS A 222 18.32 -8.64 11.55
C LYS A 222 19.36 -9.00 10.47
N ASP A 223 19.33 -8.29 9.35
CA ASP A 223 20.23 -8.47 8.21
C ASP A 223 20.44 -7.14 7.47
N TYR A 224 21.59 -6.50 7.73
CA TYR A 224 21.91 -5.21 7.13
C TYR A 224 22.12 -5.28 5.61
N ASN A 225 22.57 -6.41 5.08
CA ASN A 225 22.76 -6.58 3.63
C ASN A 225 21.42 -6.67 2.92
N GLN A 226 20.44 -7.34 3.51
CA GLN A 226 19.07 -7.34 2.98
C GLN A 226 18.43 -5.95 3.09
N SER A 227 18.64 -5.21 4.19
CA SER A 227 18.13 -3.83 4.26
C SER A 227 18.74 -2.93 3.17
N ILE A 228 20.04 -3.06 2.88
CA ILE A 228 20.72 -2.33 1.80
C ILE A 228 20.07 -2.64 0.45
N LYS A 229 19.80 -3.92 0.15
CA LYS A 229 19.14 -4.32 -1.10
C LYS A 229 17.78 -3.66 -1.26
N TRP A 230 16.96 -3.66 -0.22
CA TRP A 230 15.62 -3.05 -0.25
C TRP A 230 15.66 -1.52 -0.36
N TYR A 231 16.59 -0.85 0.33
CA TYR A 231 16.76 0.60 0.18
C TYR A 231 17.22 1.00 -1.23
N ASN A 232 18.12 0.23 -1.83
CA ASN A 232 18.49 0.43 -3.25
C ASN A 232 17.28 0.25 -4.17
N GLN A 233 16.48 -0.80 -3.97
CA GLN A 233 15.26 -1.02 -4.74
C GLN A 233 14.24 0.13 -4.60
N ALA A 234 14.16 0.76 -3.42
CA ALA A 234 13.33 1.95 -3.23
C ALA A 234 13.86 3.15 -4.04
N LEU A 235 15.18 3.37 -4.06
CA LEU A 235 15.82 4.44 -4.84
C LEU A 235 15.67 4.20 -6.34
N ASP A 236 15.85 2.96 -6.80
CA ASP A 236 15.65 2.58 -8.20
C ASP A 236 14.20 2.86 -8.64
N ALA A 237 13.22 2.56 -7.79
CA ALA A 237 11.82 2.87 -8.05
C ALA A 237 11.56 4.40 -8.11
N LEU A 238 12.20 5.19 -7.24
CA LEU A 238 12.09 6.66 -7.23
C LEU A 238 12.78 7.34 -8.42
N ALA A 239 13.82 6.70 -8.98
CA ALA A 239 14.56 7.18 -10.12
C ALA A 239 13.81 7.01 -11.45
N GLN A 240 12.79 6.14 -11.51
CA GLN A 240 12.00 5.98 -12.73
C GLN A 240 11.28 7.30 -13.08
N PRO A 241 11.36 7.76 -14.34
CA PRO A 241 10.79 9.05 -14.76
C PRO A 241 9.26 9.05 -14.64
N ASP A 242 8.65 7.87 -14.61
CA ASP A 242 7.23 7.67 -14.56
C ASP A 242 6.74 7.77 -13.11
N SER A 243 6.26 8.94 -12.66
CA SER A 243 5.44 8.90 -11.45
C SER A 243 4.45 10.03 -11.33
N THR A 244 3.22 9.61 -11.09
CA THR A 244 2.13 10.38 -10.48
C THR A 244 2.45 10.90 -9.08
N ILE A 245 3.70 10.74 -8.58
CA ILE A 245 4.16 11.22 -7.27
C ILE A 245 4.63 12.65 -7.44
N LEU A 246 4.10 13.55 -6.61
CA LEU A 246 4.54 14.95 -6.55
C LEU A 246 6.06 15.02 -6.33
N GLU A 247 6.76 15.84 -7.13
CA GLU A 247 8.22 15.98 -7.09
C GLU A 247 8.75 16.24 -5.66
N LYS A 248 8.05 17.07 -4.89
CA LYS A 248 8.37 17.33 -3.47
C LYS A 248 8.34 16.06 -2.62
N ALA A 249 7.34 15.21 -2.80
CA ALA A 249 7.22 13.94 -2.09
C ALA A 249 8.31 12.95 -2.54
N ARG A 250 8.59 12.89 -3.85
CA ARG A 250 9.69 12.09 -4.41
C ARG A 250 11.04 12.47 -3.80
N LYS A 251 11.34 13.78 -3.70
CA LYS A 251 12.58 14.28 -3.09
C LYS A 251 12.70 13.88 -1.62
N LYS A 252 11.62 14.06 -0.84
CA LYS A 252 11.58 13.65 0.57
C LYS A 252 11.84 12.15 0.73
N LEU A 253 11.17 11.31 -0.07
CA LEU A 253 11.35 9.85 -0.04
C LEU A 253 12.78 9.44 -0.45
N THR A 254 13.36 10.10 -1.45
CA THR A 254 14.73 9.83 -1.93
C THR A 254 15.75 10.13 -0.85
N GLN A 255 15.65 11.29 -0.19
CA GLN A 255 16.49 11.65 0.94
C GLN A 255 16.36 10.63 2.08
N ASN A 256 15.13 10.22 2.37
CA ASN A 256 14.81 9.29 3.44
C ASN A 256 15.37 7.87 3.19
N ALA A 257 15.31 7.40 1.95
CA ALA A 257 15.89 6.11 1.54
C ALA A 257 17.42 6.16 1.52
N SER A 258 18.01 7.24 0.98
CA SER A 258 19.47 7.43 0.91
C SER A 258 20.10 7.47 2.30
N HIS A 259 19.48 8.21 3.23
CA HIS A 259 19.97 8.29 4.60
C HIS A 259 19.96 6.92 5.32
N ARG A 260 18.89 6.13 5.15
CA ARG A 260 18.83 4.78 5.69
C ARG A 260 19.86 3.84 5.07
N LEU A 261 20.06 3.96 3.75
CA LEU A 261 21.05 3.19 3.02
C LEU A 261 22.46 3.43 3.58
N GLU A 262 22.85 4.68 3.79
CA GLU A 262 24.15 5.04 4.37
C GLU A 262 24.35 4.42 5.76
N ILE A 263 23.34 4.52 6.63
CA ILE A 263 23.38 3.92 7.97
C ILE A 263 23.50 2.39 7.88
N ALA A 264 22.73 1.76 7.00
CA ALA A 264 22.76 0.31 6.80
C ALA A 264 24.12 -0.17 6.27
N GLN A 265 24.72 0.55 5.33
CA GLN A 265 26.07 0.26 4.82
C GLN A 265 27.13 0.39 5.91
N LYS A 266 27.08 1.44 6.73
CA LYS A 266 27.98 1.61 7.87
C LYS A 266 27.84 0.44 8.85
N LYS A 267 26.60 0.09 9.22
CA LYS A 267 26.33 -1.04 10.14
C LYS A 267 26.74 -2.39 9.56
N ALA A 268 26.56 -2.61 8.27
CA ALA A 268 27.01 -3.83 7.60
C ALA A 268 28.54 -3.98 7.65
N LYS A 269 29.29 -2.88 7.49
CA LYS A 269 30.77 -2.87 7.62
C LYS A 269 31.24 -3.09 9.06
N GLU A 270 30.55 -2.51 10.03
CA GLU A 270 30.85 -2.65 11.47
C GLU A 270 30.50 -4.05 12.02
N THR A 271 29.57 -4.76 11.36
CA THR A 271 29.13 -6.08 11.81
C THR A 271 30.10 -7.13 11.27
N PRO A 272 30.77 -7.92 12.12
CA PRO A 272 31.59 -9.02 11.65
C PRO A 272 30.74 -9.93 10.77
N GLN A 273 31.13 -10.12 9.52
CA GLN A 273 30.48 -11.11 8.66
C GLN A 273 30.58 -12.45 9.40
N LYS A 274 29.43 -13.01 9.80
CA LYS A 274 29.41 -14.36 10.34
C LYS A 274 29.87 -15.26 9.20
N GLN A 275 31.09 -15.80 9.28
CA GLN A 275 31.54 -16.85 8.38
C GLN A 275 30.52 -17.99 8.46
N VAL A 276 29.76 -18.18 7.39
CA VAL A 276 28.94 -19.36 7.20
C VAL A 276 29.91 -20.44 6.73
N VAL A 277 30.30 -21.33 7.64
CA VAL A 277 31.12 -22.49 7.29
C VAL A 277 30.17 -23.60 6.86
N THR A 278 30.16 -23.91 5.56
CA THR A 278 29.43 -25.06 5.04
C THR A 278 30.31 -26.30 5.17
N VAL A 279 29.86 -27.29 5.92
CA VAL A 279 30.52 -28.59 6.06
C VAL A 279 29.66 -29.64 5.38
N ASN A 280 30.19 -30.24 4.31
CA ASN A 280 29.56 -31.40 3.69
C ASN A 280 29.86 -32.64 4.55
N TYR A 281 28.92 -33.58 4.61
CA TYR A 281 29.13 -34.87 5.26
C TYR A 281 28.41 -36.00 4.52
N GLY A 282 28.94 -37.22 4.63
CA GLY A 282 28.35 -38.43 4.08
C GLY A 282 27.97 -39.42 5.18
N LEU A 283 26.84 -40.12 5.01
CA LEU A 283 26.37 -41.16 5.92
C LEU A 283 26.45 -42.54 5.27
N LYS A 284 27.18 -43.48 5.89
CA LYS A 284 27.25 -44.88 5.44
C LYS A 284 26.65 -45.79 6.50
N GLY A 285 25.62 -46.56 6.16
CA GLY A 285 24.97 -47.48 7.09
C GLY A 285 23.45 -47.53 6.88
N GLY A 286 22.71 -47.83 7.94
CA GLY A 286 21.25 -47.96 7.91
C GLY A 286 20.59 -47.54 9.22
N VAL A 287 19.31 -47.90 9.37
CA VAL A 287 18.43 -47.40 10.44
C VAL A 287 18.93 -47.75 11.86
N LYS A 288 19.64 -48.86 12.03
CA LYS A 288 20.17 -49.31 13.33
C LYS A 288 21.55 -48.75 13.66
N ALA A 289 22.36 -48.43 12.64
CA ALA A 289 23.70 -47.90 12.83
C ALA A 289 24.20 -47.22 11.56
N TYR A 290 24.81 -46.05 11.70
CA TYR A 290 25.47 -45.37 10.59
C TYR A 290 26.74 -44.66 11.04
N SER A 291 27.66 -44.51 10.10
CA SER A 291 28.94 -43.83 10.25
C SER A 291 28.94 -42.52 9.47
N ILE A 292 29.56 -41.48 10.04
CA ILE A 292 29.56 -40.11 9.53
C ILE A 292 30.96 -39.77 9.02
N TYR A 293 31.04 -39.29 7.78
CA TYR A 293 32.29 -38.97 7.09
C TYR A 293 32.29 -37.51 6.65
N ILE A 294 33.45 -36.85 6.72
CA ILE A 294 33.64 -35.46 6.25
C ILE A 294 34.82 -35.42 5.27
N PRO A 295 34.71 -34.70 4.13
CA PRO A 295 33.55 -33.94 3.67
C PRO A 295 32.46 -34.78 3.00
N ASN A 296 32.70 -36.03 2.63
CA ASN A 296 31.77 -36.92 1.93
C ASN A 296 32.07 -38.39 2.28
N LEU A 297 31.36 -39.36 1.70
CA LEU A 297 31.56 -40.80 1.98
C LEU A 297 32.99 -41.33 1.78
N SER A 298 33.78 -40.68 0.93
CA SER A 298 35.21 -41.01 0.71
C SER A 298 36.16 -40.29 1.68
N GLY A 299 35.61 -39.48 2.61
CA GLY A 299 36.35 -38.63 3.52
C GLY A 299 36.77 -39.31 4.81
N THR A 300 37.16 -38.50 5.78
CA THR A 300 37.58 -38.96 7.11
C THR A 300 36.37 -39.39 7.93
N LEU A 301 36.41 -40.62 8.46
CA LEU A 301 35.43 -41.09 9.43
C LEU A 301 35.59 -40.31 10.74
N ILE A 302 34.56 -39.53 11.10
CA ILE A 302 34.60 -38.71 12.32
C ILE A 302 33.88 -39.37 13.50
N GLY A 303 32.93 -40.26 13.24
CA GLY A 303 32.12 -40.88 14.29
C GLY A 303 30.97 -41.70 13.74
N GLY A 304 30.09 -42.12 14.63
CA GLY A 304 28.91 -42.88 14.26
C GLY A 304 27.86 -42.93 15.36
N VAL A 305 26.67 -43.37 14.99
CA VAL A 305 25.54 -43.54 15.90
C VAL A 305 25.03 -44.96 15.76
N LYS A 306 24.81 -45.63 16.89
CA LYS A 306 24.35 -47.02 16.96
C LYS A 306 23.16 -47.13 17.91
N ASN A 307 22.16 -47.91 17.53
CA ASN A 307 21.04 -48.29 18.36
C ASN A 307 21.14 -49.79 18.69
N GLU A 308 21.40 -50.11 19.94
CA GLU A 308 21.37 -51.48 20.47
C GLU A 308 20.19 -51.61 21.44
N ASN A 309 19.14 -52.33 21.01
CA ASN A 309 17.97 -52.64 21.84
C ASN A 309 17.29 -51.41 22.49
N GLY A 310 17.27 -50.26 21.79
CA GLY A 310 16.68 -49.02 22.28
C GLY A 310 17.66 -48.08 22.97
N ASN A 311 18.89 -48.53 23.26
CA ASN A 311 19.97 -47.68 23.72
C ASN A 311 20.69 -47.08 22.50
N ILE A 312 20.49 -45.78 22.28
CA ILE A 312 21.14 -45.06 21.18
C ILE A 312 22.37 -44.34 21.72
N GLU A 313 23.52 -44.69 21.17
CA GLU A 313 24.80 -44.10 21.53
C GLU A 313 25.47 -43.50 20.31
N ALA A 314 25.93 -42.25 20.46
CA ALA A 314 26.72 -41.53 19.50
C ALA A 314 28.18 -41.49 19.97
N HIS A 315 29.13 -41.64 19.05
CA HIS A 315 30.55 -41.63 19.38
C HIS A 315 31.39 -40.86 18.36
N ILE A 316 32.49 -40.26 18.84
CA ILE A 316 33.55 -39.67 18.03
C ILE A 316 34.73 -40.64 17.93
N LYS A 317 35.26 -40.81 16.71
CA LYS A 317 36.42 -41.67 16.47
C LYS A 317 37.66 -41.08 17.18
N LYS A 318 38.40 -41.94 17.89
CA LYS A 318 39.65 -41.57 18.57
C LYS A 318 40.67 -41.00 17.56
N GLY A 319 41.36 -39.93 17.97
CA GLY A 319 42.38 -39.25 17.16
C GLY A 319 41.86 -38.17 16.19
N ILE A 320 40.55 -37.87 16.21
CA ILE A 320 39.97 -36.78 15.41
C ILE A 320 40.05 -35.43 16.14
N LEU A 321 40.09 -35.42 17.47
CA LEU A 321 40.12 -34.20 18.29
C LEU A 321 41.49 -34.02 18.97
N PRO A 322 41.97 -32.78 19.19
CA PRO A 322 43.32 -32.52 19.68
C PRO A 322 43.64 -33.10 21.07
N ASP A 323 42.63 -33.33 21.92
CA ASP A 323 42.80 -33.76 23.32
C ASP A 323 41.68 -34.69 23.83
N SER A 324 41.35 -35.80 23.17
CA SER A 324 40.42 -36.77 23.79
C SER A 324 40.57 -38.24 23.39
N ASP A 325 40.41 -39.09 24.41
CA ASP A 325 39.89 -40.44 24.27
C ASP A 325 38.51 -40.43 23.58
N SER A 326 38.06 -41.59 23.10
CA SER A 326 36.77 -41.73 22.42
C SER A 326 35.63 -41.08 23.24
N MET A 327 35.03 -40.00 22.71
CA MET A 327 33.87 -39.37 23.32
C MET A 327 32.62 -40.12 22.91
N THR A 328 31.80 -40.51 23.90
CA THR A 328 30.49 -41.14 23.68
C THR A 328 29.39 -40.35 24.38
N SER A 329 28.18 -40.41 23.84
CA SER A 329 27.00 -39.80 24.45
C SER A 329 25.76 -40.64 24.19
N LYS A 330 24.92 -40.78 25.23
CA LYS A 330 23.60 -41.40 25.13
C LYS A 330 22.61 -40.35 24.61
N VAL A 331 21.87 -40.69 23.57
CA VAL A 331 20.91 -39.80 22.90
C VAL A 331 19.55 -40.48 22.78
N HIS A 332 18.49 -39.70 22.59
CA HIS A 332 17.12 -40.21 22.54
C HIS A 332 16.69 -40.61 21.12
N SER A 333 17.40 -40.13 20.09
CA SER A 333 17.10 -40.45 18.69
C SER A 333 18.34 -40.55 17.82
N MET A 334 18.21 -41.27 16.69
CA MET A 334 19.24 -41.36 15.67
C MET A 334 19.60 -39.97 15.09
N SER A 335 18.62 -39.07 14.92
CA SER A 335 18.84 -37.70 14.44
C SER A 335 19.56 -36.82 15.45
N GLU A 336 19.24 -36.97 16.73
CA GLU A 336 19.93 -36.28 17.83
C GLU A 336 21.38 -36.74 17.91
N GLY A 337 21.64 -38.04 17.72
CA GLY A 337 22.99 -38.57 17.60
C GLY A 337 23.79 -37.95 16.44
N LEU A 338 23.18 -37.79 15.26
CA LEU A 338 23.82 -37.12 14.11
C LEU A 338 24.20 -35.69 14.49
N HIS A 339 23.23 -34.96 15.04
CA HIS A 339 23.41 -33.56 15.43
C HIS A 339 24.51 -33.43 16.48
N TRP A 340 24.53 -34.32 17.48
CA TRP A 340 25.55 -34.35 18.51
C TRP A 340 26.95 -34.59 17.94
N VAL A 341 27.11 -35.58 17.05
CA VAL A 341 28.42 -35.88 16.43
C VAL A 341 28.92 -34.68 15.62
N LEU A 342 28.07 -34.10 14.76
CA LEU A 342 28.45 -32.97 13.91
C LEU A 342 28.74 -31.71 14.72
N SER A 343 27.96 -31.44 15.76
CA SER A 343 28.17 -30.29 16.66
C SER A 343 29.46 -30.44 17.46
N THR A 344 29.74 -31.65 17.95
CA THR A 344 30.98 -31.94 18.71
C THR A 344 32.20 -31.79 17.80
N TYR A 345 32.14 -32.34 16.58
CA TYR A 345 33.20 -32.16 15.59
C TYR A 345 33.42 -30.67 15.27
N ALA A 346 32.35 -29.92 14.98
CA ALA A 346 32.47 -28.51 14.63
C ALA A 346 33.02 -27.66 15.79
N LYS A 347 32.61 -27.95 17.02
CA LYS A 347 33.13 -27.26 18.21
C LYS A 347 34.63 -27.44 18.36
N HIS A 348 35.12 -28.67 18.29
CA HIS A 348 36.51 -28.98 18.60
C HIS A 348 37.47 -28.86 17.40
N ALA A 349 37.01 -29.16 16.18
CA ALA A 349 37.85 -29.09 14.98
C ALA A 349 37.80 -27.71 14.29
N LEU A 350 36.68 -26.97 14.40
CA LEU A 350 36.52 -25.66 13.76
C LEU A 350 36.52 -24.49 14.75
N GLY A 351 36.51 -24.76 16.07
CA GLY A 351 36.61 -23.73 17.10
C GLY A 351 35.39 -22.81 17.18
N THR A 352 34.18 -23.30 16.87
CA THR A 352 32.97 -22.48 16.85
C THR A 352 31.87 -23.05 17.76
N ASP A 353 31.33 -22.22 18.66
CA ASP A 353 30.24 -22.56 19.60
C ASP A 353 28.82 -22.18 19.10
N LYS A 354 28.60 -21.99 17.79
CA LYS A 354 27.35 -21.40 17.26
C LYS A 354 26.31 -22.46 16.86
N ASP A 355 25.03 -22.07 16.88
CA ASP A 355 23.91 -22.86 16.36
C ASP A 355 24.13 -23.24 14.88
N PHE A 356 24.24 -24.54 14.60
CA PHE A 356 24.41 -25.09 13.26
C PHE A 356 23.05 -25.49 12.68
N ASN A 357 22.86 -25.23 11.39
CA ASN A 357 21.76 -25.80 10.63
C ASN A 357 22.33 -26.83 9.64
N PHE A 358 22.02 -28.09 9.85
CA PHE A 358 22.43 -29.17 8.95
C PHE A 358 21.30 -29.46 7.96
N VAL A 359 21.59 -29.34 6.67
CA VAL A 359 20.66 -29.70 5.60
C VAL A 359 21.11 -31.02 5.02
N MET A 360 20.23 -32.02 5.02
CA MET A 360 20.47 -33.25 4.27
C MET A 360 20.12 -33.02 2.81
N THR A 361 21.11 -33.15 1.94
CA THR A 361 20.92 -33.28 0.49
C THR A 361 21.04 -34.77 0.15
N ARG A 362 19.98 -35.34 -0.43
CA ARG A 362 19.95 -36.75 -0.87
C ARG A 362 20.83 -36.99 -2.08
#